data_AF-A0A2D8LPA7-F1
#
_entry.id   AF-A0A2D8LPA7-F1
#
_cell.length_a   1.000
_cell.length_b   1.000
_cell.length_c   1.000
_cell.angle_alpha   90.00
_cell.angle_beta   90.00
_cell.angle_gamma   90.00
#
_symmetry.space_group_name_H-M   'P 1'
#
loop_
_entity.id
_entity.type
_entity.pdbx_description
1 polymer ?
#
loop_
_entity_poly.entity_id
_entity_poly.type
_entity_poly.pdbx_seq_one_letter_code
_entity_poly.pdbx_strand_id
1 'polypeptide(L)' 'MAVLHTPTGEVHKGAKGGKTGCGFDTTEHSSHWQNTSARVTCVKNGCK' A
#
# COMPACT_ATOMS: atom_id res chain seq x y z
N MET A 1 -2.70 -3.10 -8.88
CA MET A 1 -3.11 -3.67 -7.59
C MET A 1 -3.05 -2.60 -6.53
N ALA A 2 -3.83 -2.76 -5.48
CA ALA A 2 -3.83 -1.87 -4.34
C ALA A 2 -3.54 -2.66 -3.06
N VAL A 3 -2.91 -2.00 -2.09
CA VAL A 3 -2.58 -2.57 -0.80
C VAL A 3 -2.99 -1.58 0.29
N LEU A 4 -3.79 -2.04 1.24
CA LEU A 4 -4.23 -1.30 2.40
C LEU A 4 -3.15 -1.40 3.48
N HIS A 5 -2.74 -0.24 4.01
CA HIS A 5 -1.96 -0.16 5.22
C HIS A 5 -2.91 -0.04 6.42
N THR A 6 -3.14 -1.16 7.12
CA THR A 6 -4.14 -1.27 8.20
C THR A 6 -3.94 -0.26 9.35
N PRO A 7 -2.72 0.13 9.77
CA PRO A 7 -2.54 1.11 10.85
C PRO A 7 -2.95 2.54 10.46
N THR A 8 -2.80 2.90 9.19
CA THR A 8 -3.13 4.27 8.70
C THR A 8 -4.48 4.34 8.02
N GLY A 9 -5.02 3.22 7.55
CA GLY A 9 -6.21 3.19 6.67
C GLY A 9 -5.94 3.66 5.24
N GLU A 10 -4.71 4.02 4.88
CA GLU A 10 -4.34 4.46 3.53
C GLU A 10 -4.22 3.26 2.56
N VAL A 11 -4.71 3.45 1.34
CA VAL A 11 -4.57 2.48 0.26
C VAL A 11 -3.49 2.97 -0.69
N HIS A 12 -2.46 2.16 -0.87
CA HIS A 12 -1.32 2.42 -1.73
C HIS A 12 -1.42 1.64 -3.04
N LYS A 13 -0.81 2.16 -4.10
CA LYS A 13 -0.63 1.46 -5.36
C LYS A 13 0.48 0.41 -5.18
N GLY A 14 0.18 -0.86 -5.37
CA GLY A 14 1.13 -1.96 -5.15
C GLY A 14 0.46 -3.25 -4.68
N ALA A 15 1.27 -4.18 -4.19
CA ALA A 15 0.82 -5.44 -3.61
C ALA A 15 1.64 -5.74 -2.35
N LYS A 16 1.05 -6.51 -1.43
CA LYS A 16 1.73 -7.06 -0.25
C LYS A 16 2.87 -7.98 -0.68
N GLY A 17 4.03 -7.84 -0.03
CA GLY A 17 5.25 -8.58 -0.34
C GLY A 17 6.15 -7.92 -1.39
N GLY A 18 5.88 -6.66 -1.75
CA GLY A 18 6.73 -5.86 -2.63
C GLY A 18 6.86 -4.42 -2.15
N LYS A 19 7.16 -3.50 -3.07
CA LYS A 19 7.17 -2.05 -2.78
C LYS A 19 5.94 -1.37 -3.37
N THR A 20 5.39 -0.42 -2.63
CA THR A 20 4.35 0.48 -3.12
C THR A 20 4.93 1.45 -4.14
N GLY A 21 4.08 2.03 -4.98
CA GLY A 21 4.48 3.03 -5.98
C GLY A 21 5.11 4.29 -5.37
N CYS A 22 4.80 4.61 -4.11
CA CYS A 22 5.42 5.71 -3.36
C CYS A 22 6.65 5.29 -2.52
N GLY A 23 7.11 4.04 -2.64
CA GLY A 23 8.37 3.58 -2.05
C GLY A 23 8.27 2.84 -0.71
N PHE A 24 7.09 2.69 -0.11
CA PHE A 24 6.94 1.86 1.09
C PHE A 24 7.23 0.39 0.79
N ASP A 25 8.02 -0.24 1.65
CA ASP A 25 8.21 -1.68 1.62
C ASP A 25 7.08 -2.37 2.38
N THR A 26 6.36 -3.26 1.70
CA THR A 26 5.26 -4.04 2.29
C THR A 26 5.73 -5.39 2.84
N THR A 27 7.02 -5.70 2.72
CA THR A 27 7.66 -6.81 3.43
C THR A 27 7.98 -6.42 4.87
N GLU A 28 8.31 -5.14 5.11
CA GLU A 28 8.43 -4.57 6.43
C GLU A 28 7.05 -4.51 7.10
N HIS A 29 6.96 -5.11 8.30
CA HIS A 29 5.70 -5.25 9.03
C HIS A 29 4.57 -5.83 8.16
N SER A 30 4.80 -6.98 7.52
CA SER A 30 3.83 -7.55 6.56
C SER A 30 2.41 -7.75 7.13
N SER A 31 2.24 -7.85 8.44
CA SER A 31 0.93 -7.87 9.13
C SER A 31 0.14 -6.57 9.00
N HIS A 32 0.81 -5.44 8.78
CA HIS A 32 0.19 -4.13 8.56
C HIS A 32 -0.33 -3.96 7.13
N TRP A 33 -0.01 -4.89 6.23
CA TRP A 33 -0.34 -4.80 4.82
C TRP A 33 -1.35 -5.86 4.40
N GLN A 34 -2.38 -5.43 3.68
CA GLN A 34 -3.42 -6.30 3.15
C GLN A 34 -3.72 -5.96 1.69
N ASN A 35 -3.70 -6.96 0.82
CA ASN A 35 -4.11 -6.78 -0.57
C ASN A 35 -5.58 -6.37 -0.62
N THR A 36 -5.89 -5.35 -1.42
CA THR A 36 -7.26 -4.83 -1.56
C THR A 36 -7.54 -4.45 -3.01
N SER A 37 -8.83 -4.44 -3.35
CA SER A 37 -9.34 -3.88 -4.61
C SER A 37 -9.89 -2.46 -4.44
N ALA A 38 -9.79 -1.88 -3.24
CA ALA A 38 -10.18 -0.51 -2.97
C ALA A 38 -9.39 0.50 -3.80
N ARG A 39 -9.98 1.67 -4.04
CA ARG A 39 -9.33 2.78 -4.73
C ARG A 39 -8.10 3.25 -3.95
N VAL A 40 -7.00 3.51 -4.65
CA VAL A 40 -5.80 4.12 -4.06
C VAL A 40 -6.16 5.49 -3.49
N THR A 41 -5.93 5.65 -2.18
CA THR A 41 -6.17 6.90 -1.44
C THR A 41 -4.88 7.64 -1.12
N CYS A 42 -3.72 6.98 -1.23
CA CYS A 42 -2.42 7.59 -1.02
C CYS A 42 -2.14 8.67 -2.09
N VAL A 43 -1.93 9.92 -1.66
CA VAL A 43 -1.65 11.07 -2.53
C VAL A 43 -0.15 11.30 -2.80
N LYS A 44 0.71 10.44 -2.27
CA LYS A 44 2.17 10.56 -2.46
C LYS A 44 2.54 10.30 -3.92
N ASN A 45 3.60 10.99 -4.37
CA ASN A 45 4.15 10.79 -5.71
C ASN A 45 4.45 9.29 -5.95
N GLY A 46 3.99 8.76 -7.08
CA GLY A 46 4.09 7.35 -7.46
C GLY A 46 2.88 6.49 -7.12
N CYS A 47 2.03 6.92 -6.18
CA CYS A 47 0.69 6.33 -5.96
C CYS A 47 -0.44 7.11 -6.66
N LYS A 48 -0.23 8.41 -6.93
CA LYS A 48 -1.11 9.26 -7.74
C LYS A 48 -1.07 8.89 -9.23
#